data_AF-A0A137QSW6-F1
#
_entry.id   AF-A0A137QSW6-F1
#
_cell.length_a   1.000
_cell.length_b   1.000
_cell.length_c   1.000
_cell.angle_alpha   90.00
_cell.angle_beta   90.00
_cell.angle_gamma   90.00
#
_symmetry.space_group_name_H-M   'P 1'
#
loop_
_entity.id
_entity.type
_entity.pdbx_description
1 polymer ?
#
loop_
_entity_poly.entity_id
_entity_poly.type
_entity_poly.pdbx_seq_one_letter_code
_entity_poly.pdbx_strand_id
1 'polypeptide(L)'
;PSILQVAEVHQKIKKILFLPRETGYGYKDPGLDNMLLKWLCAIQLFLWIYIDEKSPHHGAWTAASEVAAFCQEHGVWFACQLRQWSFAFIESGDLPYNIYGTWNKSMLDDEDLQNEITAHLQSLRKYISASDLQEYINRSDVQAQFGMMKKISL
;
A
#
# COMPACT_ATOMS: atom_id res chain seq x y z
N PRO A 1 15.38 -16.55 5.97
CA PRO A 1 16.16 -15.51 5.24
C PRO A 1 17.50 -15.29 5.96
N SER A 2 18.55 -14.85 5.28
CA SER A 2 19.84 -14.58 5.94
C SER A 2 19.74 -13.31 6.80
N ILE A 3 20.41 -13.27 7.96
CA ILE A 3 20.41 -12.11 8.86
C ILE A 3 20.87 -10.84 8.14
N LEU A 4 21.87 -10.96 7.25
CA LEU A 4 22.37 -9.82 6.47
C LEU A 4 21.30 -9.23 5.56
N GLN A 5 20.56 -10.08 4.83
CA GLN A 5 19.47 -9.64 3.96
C GLN A 5 18.35 -8.97 4.76
N VAL A 6 18.03 -9.53 5.94
CA VAL A 6 17.02 -8.96 6.82
C VAL A 6 17.46 -7.61 7.38
N ALA A 7 18.73 -7.44 7.70
CA ALA A 7 19.29 -6.17 8.15
C ALA A 7 19.22 -5.07 7.08
N GLU A 8 19.52 -5.40 5.83
CA GLU A 8 19.35 -4.47 4.70
C GLU A 8 17.89 -4.03 4.53
N VAL A 9 16.96 -4.99 4.60
CA VAL A 9 15.52 -4.72 4.51
C VAL A 9 15.04 -3.86 5.68
N HIS A 10 15.47 -4.15 6.90
CA HIS A 10 15.16 -3.34 8.07
C HIS A 10 15.62 -1.88 7.89
N GLN A 11 16.82 -1.66 7.33
CA GLN A 11 17.29 -0.30 7.02
C GLN A 11 16.45 0.39 5.92
N LYS A 12 16.02 -0.35 4.90
CA LYS A 12 15.10 0.19 3.86
C LYS A 12 13.78 0.63 4.48
N ILE A 13 13.15 -0.22 5.30
CA ILE A 13 11.90 0.11 5.99
C ILE A 13 12.08 1.31 6.91
N LYS A 14 13.20 1.40 7.63
CA LYS A 14 13.50 2.55 8.49
C LYS A 14 13.57 3.86 7.68
N LYS A 15 14.16 3.85 6.49
CA LYS A 15 14.20 5.02 5.59
C LYS A 15 12.82 5.43 5.09
N ILE A 16 11.92 4.46 4.86
CA ILE A 16 10.53 4.71 4.46
C ILE A 16 9.75 5.34 5.61
N LEU A 17 9.85 4.78 6.82
CA LEU A 17 9.12 5.25 8.00
C LEU A 17 9.63 6.60 8.51
N PHE A 18 10.94 6.82 8.46
CA PHE A 18 11.62 7.95 9.07
C PHE A 18 12.39 8.74 8.03
N LEU A 19 11.66 9.37 7.10
CA LEU A 19 12.26 10.25 6.09
C LEU A 19 12.90 11.46 6.78
N PRO A 20 14.23 11.65 6.66
CA PRO A 20 14.89 12.79 7.28
C PRO A 20 14.41 14.11 6.65
N ARG A 21 14.26 15.15 7.47
CA ARG A 21 14.00 16.50 6.97
C ARG A 21 15.24 17.06 6.27
N GLU A 22 15.02 17.93 5.28
CA GLU A 22 16.11 18.65 4.60
C GLU A 22 16.81 19.63 5.55
N THR A 23 16.05 20.22 6.48
CA THR A 23 16.55 21.15 7.49
C THR A 23 15.84 20.94 8.83
N GLY A 24 16.59 21.02 9.94
CA GLY A 24 16.08 20.93 11.30
C GLY A 24 15.98 19.49 11.86
N TYR A 25 15.48 19.37 13.09
CA TYR A 25 15.31 18.09 13.77
C TYR A 25 13.97 17.42 13.41
N GLY A 26 13.96 16.08 13.46
CA GLY A 26 12.77 15.24 13.27
C GLY A 26 12.63 14.69 11.84
N TYR A 27 11.52 13.97 11.63
CA TYR A 27 11.22 13.29 10.37
C TYR A 27 10.10 14.01 9.61
N LYS A 28 10.07 13.85 8.29
CA LYS A 28 8.92 14.20 7.45
C LYS A 28 7.85 13.13 7.63
N ASP A 29 6.59 13.53 7.57
CA ASP A 29 5.50 12.57 7.44
C ASP A 29 5.65 11.87 6.07
N PRO A 30 5.73 10.53 6.03
CA PRO A 30 5.85 9.79 4.78
C PRO A 30 4.59 9.84 3.91
N GLY A 31 3.44 10.34 4.42
CA GLY A 31 2.21 10.47 3.64
C GLY A 31 1.62 9.12 3.22
N LEU A 32 1.97 8.06 3.94
CA LEU A 32 1.48 6.71 3.73
C LEU A 32 0.13 6.51 4.43
N ASP A 33 -0.68 5.58 3.92
CA ASP A 33 -1.91 5.17 4.59
C ASP A 33 -1.63 4.74 6.05
N ASN A 34 -2.50 5.14 6.97
CA ASN A 34 -2.34 4.89 8.39
C ASN A 34 -2.23 3.40 8.73
N MET A 35 -2.94 2.55 8.00
CA MET A 35 -2.86 1.10 8.20
C MET A 35 -1.51 0.56 7.71
N LEU A 36 -1.08 1.00 6.53
CA LEU A 36 0.23 0.66 5.99
C LEU A 36 1.36 1.09 6.93
N LEU A 37 1.26 2.28 7.54
CA LEU A 37 2.21 2.73 8.56
C LEU A 37 2.27 1.80 9.77
N LYS A 38 1.11 1.40 10.31
CA LYS A 38 1.06 0.44 11.42
C LYS A 38 1.71 -0.89 11.06
N TRP A 39 1.44 -1.41 9.87
CA TRP A 39 2.05 -2.66 9.39
C TRP A 39 3.55 -2.52 9.21
N LEU A 40 4.03 -1.42 8.62
CA LEU A 40 5.47 -1.19 8.46
C LEU A 40 6.20 -1.03 9.79
N CYS A 41 5.60 -0.35 10.77
CA CYS A 41 6.14 -0.28 12.13
C CYS A 41 6.22 -1.66 12.77
N ALA A 42 5.18 -2.49 12.61
CA ALA A 42 5.18 -3.85 13.14
C ALA A 42 6.22 -4.76 12.45
N ILE A 43 6.39 -4.62 11.13
CA ILE A 43 7.44 -5.31 10.38
C ILE A 43 8.82 -4.84 10.87
N GLN A 44 9.04 -3.53 11.00
CA GLN A 44 10.30 -3.00 11.50
C GLN A 44 10.65 -3.58 12.89
N LEU A 45 9.69 -3.60 13.81
CA LEU A 45 9.85 -4.19 15.14
C LEU A 45 10.22 -5.68 15.06
N PHE A 46 9.49 -6.44 14.24
CA PHE A 46 9.76 -7.85 14.00
C PHE A 46 11.18 -8.10 13.49
N LEU A 47 11.60 -7.39 12.44
CA LEU A 47 12.93 -7.57 11.88
C LEU A 47 14.01 -7.17 12.88
N TRP A 48 13.80 -6.12 13.68
CA TRP A 48 14.73 -5.72 14.73
C TRP A 48 14.92 -6.83 15.77
N ILE A 49 13.83 -7.43 16.28
CA ILE A 49 13.86 -8.55 17.23
C ILE A 49 14.61 -9.75 16.64
N TYR A 50 14.53 -9.97 15.32
CA TYR A 50 15.22 -11.06 14.65
C TYR A 50 16.72 -10.80 14.43
N ILE A 51 17.11 -9.55 14.13
CA ILE A 51 18.50 -9.16 13.82
C ILE A 51 19.33 -8.98 15.09
N ASP A 52 18.78 -8.34 16.13
CA ASP A 52 19.55 -7.92 17.30
C ASP A 52 20.12 -9.13 18.06
N GLU A 53 21.43 -9.19 18.25
CA GLU A 53 22.11 -10.29 18.95
C GLU A 53 21.73 -10.36 20.44
N LYS A 54 21.29 -9.24 21.01
CA LYS A 54 20.84 -9.17 22.41
C LYS A 54 19.40 -9.66 22.59
N SER A 55 18.66 -9.81 21.49
CA SER A 55 17.30 -10.34 21.52
C SER A 55 17.33 -11.83 21.88
N PRO A 56 16.48 -12.30 22.81
CA PRO A 56 16.32 -13.73 23.07
C PRO A 56 15.79 -14.50 21.85
N HIS A 57 15.30 -13.79 20.83
CA HIS A 57 14.77 -14.35 19.58
C HIS A 57 15.66 -14.05 18.37
N HIS A 58 16.93 -13.72 18.60
CA HIS A 58 17.94 -13.57 17.55
C HIS A 58 17.97 -14.81 16.65
N GLY A 59 17.82 -14.60 15.33
CA GLY A 59 17.81 -15.70 14.35
C GLY A 59 16.56 -16.61 14.40
N ALA A 60 15.64 -16.41 15.34
CA ALA A 60 14.43 -17.22 15.51
C ALA A 60 13.21 -16.56 14.84
N TRP A 61 13.05 -16.75 13.53
CA TRP A 61 12.06 -16.06 12.69
C TRP A 61 10.61 -16.18 13.20
N THR A 62 10.19 -17.39 13.60
CA THR A 62 8.84 -17.62 14.14
C THR A 62 8.63 -16.94 15.49
N ALA A 63 9.54 -17.16 16.44
CA ALA A 63 9.42 -16.58 17.78
C ALA A 63 9.47 -15.04 17.74
N ALA A 64 10.36 -14.47 16.94
CA ALA A 64 10.45 -13.03 16.75
C ALA A 64 9.14 -12.44 16.19
N SER A 65 8.48 -13.14 15.25
CA SER A 65 7.20 -12.68 14.68
C SER A 65 6.04 -12.74 15.67
N GLU A 66 6.03 -13.74 16.55
CA GLU A 66 5.00 -13.90 17.58
C GLU A 66 5.14 -12.82 18.66
N VAL A 67 6.37 -12.54 19.10
CA VAL A 67 6.62 -11.45 20.06
C VAL A 67 6.29 -10.09 19.46
N ALA A 68 6.67 -9.84 18.21
CA ALA A 68 6.32 -8.59 17.55
C ALA A 68 4.79 -8.40 17.41
N ALA A 69 4.06 -9.47 17.08
CA ALA A 69 2.60 -9.43 17.06
C ALA A 69 2.01 -9.19 18.44
N PHE A 70 2.54 -9.85 19.47
CA PHE A 70 2.13 -9.65 20.86
C PHE A 70 2.36 -8.20 21.33
N CYS A 71 3.52 -7.60 21.01
CA CYS A 71 3.82 -6.20 21.29
C CYS A 71 2.88 -5.22 20.57
N GLN A 72 2.21 -5.67 19.52
CA GLN A 72 1.20 -4.90 18.76
C GLN A 72 -0.23 -5.30 19.17
N GLU A 73 -0.41 -6.02 20.27
CA GLU A 73 -1.71 -6.49 20.78
C GLU A 73 -2.47 -7.38 19.79
N HIS A 74 -1.74 -8.09 18.94
CA HIS A 74 -2.29 -9.00 17.94
C HIS A 74 -1.92 -10.46 18.21
N GLY A 75 -2.72 -11.37 17.66
CA GLY A 75 -2.52 -12.82 17.80
C GLY A 75 -1.70 -13.46 16.69
N VAL A 76 -1.68 -14.79 16.70
CA VAL A 76 -0.91 -15.65 15.79
C VAL A 76 -1.17 -15.35 14.31
N TRP A 77 -2.41 -15.02 13.95
CA TRP A 77 -2.75 -14.65 12.57
C TRP A 77 -1.92 -13.46 12.07
N PHE A 78 -1.75 -12.43 12.90
CA PHE A 78 -0.95 -11.26 12.53
C PHE A 78 0.54 -11.60 12.44
N ALA A 79 1.06 -12.46 13.32
CA ALA A 79 2.42 -12.99 13.19
C ALA A 79 2.65 -13.72 11.86
N CYS A 80 1.64 -14.48 11.37
CA CYS A 80 1.68 -15.07 10.03
C CYS A 80 1.74 -14.00 8.92
N GLN A 81 0.92 -12.94 9.03
CA GLN A 81 0.93 -11.83 8.08
C GLN A 81 2.27 -11.09 8.09
N LEU A 82 2.83 -10.77 9.25
CA LEU A 82 4.15 -10.15 9.39
C LEU A 82 5.23 -10.94 8.66
N ARG A 83 5.23 -12.27 8.80
CA ARG A 83 6.17 -13.14 8.09
C ARG A 83 5.97 -13.09 6.58
N GLN A 84 4.73 -13.15 6.09
CA GLN A 84 4.42 -13.08 4.66
C GLN A 84 4.85 -11.74 4.06
N TRP A 85 4.48 -10.63 4.70
CA TRP A 85 4.86 -9.29 4.26
C TRP A 85 6.38 -9.08 4.29
N SER A 86 7.05 -9.56 5.34
CA SER A 86 8.51 -9.46 5.43
C SER A 86 9.20 -10.28 4.34
N PHE A 87 8.68 -11.48 4.03
CA PHE A 87 9.21 -12.30 2.94
C PHE A 87 8.99 -11.63 1.57
N ALA A 88 7.80 -11.11 1.29
CA ALA A 88 7.52 -10.36 0.07
C ALA A 88 8.48 -9.17 -0.09
N PHE A 89 8.71 -8.41 0.99
CA PHE A 89 9.66 -7.29 0.97
C PHE A 89 11.11 -7.74 0.75
N ILE A 90 11.50 -8.92 1.24
CA ILE A 90 12.85 -9.48 1.01
C ILE A 90 13.01 -9.95 -0.44
N GLU A 91 11.98 -10.56 -1.02
CA GLU A 91 12.04 -11.18 -2.35
C GLU A 91 11.84 -10.17 -3.48
N SER A 92 10.77 -9.39 -3.43
CA SER A 92 10.38 -8.43 -4.48
C SER A 92 10.61 -6.98 -4.10
N GLY A 93 10.72 -6.67 -2.80
CA GLY A 93 10.76 -5.28 -2.32
C GLY A 93 9.38 -4.62 -2.24
N ASP A 94 8.31 -5.40 -2.39
CA ASP A 94 6.95 -4.87 -2.39
C ASP A 94 6.46 -4.55 -0.98
N LEU A 95 5.76 -3.43 -0.87
CA LEU A 95 5.07 -3.04 0.35
C LEU A 95 3.80 -3.87 0.56
N PRO A 96 3.38 -4.10 1.82
CA PRO A 96 2.10 -4.74 2.10
C PRO A 96 0.96 -3.99 1.42
N TYR A 97 0.15 -4.69 0.63
CA TYR A 97 -0.98 -4.07 -0.05
C TYR A 97 -2.20 -4.00 0.88
N ASN A 98 -2.62 -2.79 1.25
CA ASN A 98 -3.85 -2.62 2.00
C ASN A 98 -5.06 -2.68 1.06
N ILE A 99 -5.90 -3.71 1.23
CA ILE A 99 -7.17 -3.86 0.50
C ILE A 99 -8.33 -3.09 1.16
N TYR A 100 -8.17 -2.65 2.41
CA TYR A 100 -9.21 -1.91 3.13
C TYR A 100 -9.30 -0.47 2.58
N GLY A 101 -10.49 -0.06 2.15
CA GLY A 101 -10.74 1.25 1.53
C GLY A 101 -10.60 1.26 0.01
N THR A 102 -9.81 0.34 -0.55
CA THR A 102 -9.61 0.20 -2.00
C THR A 102 -10.85 -0.31 -2.73
N TRP A 103 -11.73 -1.04 -2.03
CA TRP A 103 -13.02 -1.49 -2.56
C TRP A 103 -13.94 -0.34 -2.99
N ASN A 104 -13.75 0.86 -2.43
CA ASN A 104 -14.55 2.05 -2.73
C ASN A 104 -13.77 3.11 -3.53
N LYS A 105 -12.57 2.81 -4.04
CA LYS A 105 -11.87 3.76 -4.92
C LYS A 105 -12.64 3.77 -6.24
N SER A 106 -13.38 4.86 -6.47
CA SER A 106 -14.18 5.01 -7.67
C SER A 106 -13.22 5.05 -8.85
N MET A 107 -13.58 4.47 -10.01
CA MET A 107 -12.81 4.74 -11.24
C MET A 107 -12.77 6.23 -11.55
N LEU A 108 -13.74 7.00 -11.03
CA LEU A 108 -13.71 8.45 -11.09
C LEU A 108 -12.56 9.08 -10.31
N ASP A 109 -11.82 8.37 -9.44
CA ASP A 109 -10.64 8.94 -8.78
C ASP A 109 -9.39 8.89 -9.68
N ASP A 110 -9.49 8.29 -10.87
CA ASP A 110 -8.45 8.32 -11.89
C ASP A 110 -8.47 9.68 -12.62
N GLU A 111 -7.44 10.50 -12.39
CA GLU A 111 -7.34 11.86 -12.95
C GLU A 111 -7.36 11.86 -14.48
N ASP A 112 -6.79 10.85 -15.14
CA ASP A 112 -6.77 10.76 -16.59
C ASP A 112 -8.19 10.52 -17.12
N LEU A 113 -8.93 9.60 -16.48
CA LEU A 113 -10.33 9.34 -16.82
C LEU A 113 -11.22 10.57 -16.56
N GLN A 114 -11.03 11.27 -15.43
CA GLN A 114 -11.79 12.50 -15.13
C GLN A 114 -11.57 13.56 -16.20
N ASN A 115 -10.31 13.80 -16.57
CA ASN A 115 -9.95 14.82 -17.54
C ASN A 115 -10.52 14.51 -18.92
N GLU A 116 -10.47 13.24 -19.33
CA GLU A 116 -11.00 12.80 -20.62
C GLU A 116 -12.54 12.91 -20.69
N ILE A 117 -13.24 12.44 -19.65
CA ILE A 117 -14.70 12.59 -19.53
C ILE A 117 -15.07 14.07 -19.56
N THR A 118 -14.36 14.91 -18.79
CA THR A 118 -14.65 16.34 -18.71
C THR A 118 -14.44 17.03 -20.05
N ALA A 119 -13.36 16.73 -20.76
CA ALA A 119 -13.08 17.29 -22.09
C ALA A 119 -14.15 16.88 -23.11
N HIS A 120 -14.57 15.61 -23.10
CA HIS A 120 -15.62 15.11 -23.97
C HIS A 120 -16.96 15.81 -23.69
N LEU A 121 -17.35 15.89 -22.43
CA LEU A 121 -18.61 16.52 -22.02
C LEU A 121 -18.64 18.03 -22.31
N GLN A 122 -17.52 18.72 -22.14
CA GLN A 122 -17.38 20.14 -22.51
C GLN A 122 -17.54 20.37 -24.02
N SER A 123 -17.14 19.40 -24.85
CA SER A 123 -17.25 19.51 -26.31
C SER A 123 -18.68 19.34 -26.86
N LEU A 124 -19.57 18.67 -26.11
CA LEU A 124 -20.89 18.29 -26.60
C LEU A 124 -21.89 19.45 -26.57
N ARG A 125 -22.12 20.05 -25.39
CA ARG A 125 -23.12 21.13 -25.18
C ARG A 125 -23.09 21.71 -23.77
N LYS A 126 -23.75 22.86 -23.60
CA LYS A 126 -23.92 23.57 -22.31
C LYS A 126 -24.64 22.77 -21.21
N TYR A 127 -25.50 21.81 -21.58
CA TYR A 127 -26.27 21.00 -20.63
C TYR A 127 -26.03 19.51 -20.88
N ILE A 128 -25.45 18.85 -19.90
CA ILE A 128 -25.08 17.44 -19.96
C ILE A 128 -26.09 16.61 -19.16
N SER A 129 -26.46 15.46 -19.71
CA SER A 129 -27.30 14.45 -19.06
C SER A 129 -26.46 13.23 -18.68
N ALA A 130 -26.96 12.44 -17.72
CA ALA A 130 -26.32 11.18 -17.34
C ALA A 130 -26.20 10.19 -18.52
N SER A 131 -27.11 10.26 -19.48
CA SER A 131 -27.08 9.45 -20.71
C SER A 131 -25.89 9.78 -21.60
N ASP A 132 -25.45 11.05 -21.67
CA ASP A 132 -24.28 11.44 -22.48
C ASP A 132 -22.99 10.87 -21.88
N LEU A 133 -22.91 10.86 -20.55
CA LEU A 133 -21.79 10.24 -19.82
C LEU A 133 -21.80 8.73 -20.01
N GLN A 134 -22.98 8.09 -19.91
CA GLN A 134 -23.13 6.67 -20.15
C GLN A 134 -22.73 6.28 -21.60
N GLU A 135 -23.14 7.07 -22.58
CA GLU A 135 -22.82 6.84 -23.99
C GLU A 135 -21.31 6.90 -24.22
N TYR A 136 -20.63 7.89 -23.63
CA TYR A 136 -19.18 8.02 -23.72
C TYR A 136 -18.44 6.84 -23.07
N ILE A 137 -18.77 6.52 -21.82
CA ILE A 137 -18.11 5.45 -21.06
C ILE A 137 -18.37 4.07 -21.70
N ASN A 138 -19.51 3.88 -22.37
CA ASN A 138 -19.83 2.62 -23.04
C ASN A 138 -19.21 2.46 -24.43
N ARG A 139 -18.45 3.44 -24.93
CA ARG A 139 -17.71 3.27 -26.20
C ARG A 139 -16.58 2.27 -26.03
N SER A 140 -16.40 1.42 -27.04
CA SER A 140 -15.46 0.29 -26.98
C SER A 140 -13.99 0.72 -26.91
N ASP A 141 -13.66 1.88 -27.48
CA ASP A 141 -12.32 2.50 -27.41
C ASP A 141 -12.00 2.98 -25.99
N VAL A 142 -12.90 3.72 -25.35
CA VAL A 142 -12.76 4.19 -23.97
C VAL A 142 -12.71 3.01 -22.99
N GLN A 143 -13.56 2.00 -23.18
CA GLN A 143 -13.54 0.80 -22.35
C GLN A 143 -12.24 0.02 -22.48
N ALA A 144 -11.68 -0.08 -23.69
CA ALA A 144 -10.40 -0.74 -23.92
C ALA A 144 -9.22 0.05 -23.33
N GLN A 145 -9.26 1.38 -23.42
CA GLN A 145 -8.23 2.27 -22.90
C GLN A 145 -8.14 2.21 -21.36
N PHE A 146 -9.28 2.17 -20.67
CA PHE A 146 -9.33 2.16 -19.19
C PHE A 146 -9.62 0.77 -18.58
N GLY A 147 -9.57 -0.30 -19.39
CA GLY A 147 -9.74 -1.68 -18.92
C GLY A 147 -11.12 -2.01 -18.34
N MET A 148 -12.17 -1.28 -18.75
CA MET A 148 -13.53 -1.49 -18.26
C MET A 148 -14.17 -2.70 -18.93
N MET A 149 -14.47 -3.75 -18.14
CA MET A 149 -15.09 -4.98 -18.67
C MET A 149 -16.63 -4.95 -18.67
N LYS A 150 -17.25 -4.01 -17.95
CA LYS A 150 -18.70 -3.94 -17.78
C LYS A 150 -19.23 -2.62 -18.31
N LYS A 151 -20.31 -2.69 -19.08
CA LYS A 151 -21.08 -1.51 -19.48
C LYS A 151 -21.82 -0.95 -18.27
N ILE A 152 -21.85 0.37 -18.18
CA ILE A 152 -22.64 1.08 -17.16
C ILE A 152 -24.06 1.18 -17.68
N SER A 153 -25.02 0.70 -16.89
CA SER A 153 -26.47 0.83 -17.13
C SER A 153 -27.05 1.86 -16.16
N LEU A 154 -27.95 2.72 -16.66
CA LEU A 154 -28.75 3.65 -15.87
C LEU A 154 -29.90 2.94 -15.15
#